data_AF-A0AAW1MFE7-F1
#
_entry.id   AF-A0AAW1MFE7-F1
#
_cell.length_a   1.000
_cell.length_b   1.000
_cell.length_c   1.000
_cell.angle_alpha   90.00
_cell.angle_beta   90.00
_cell.angle_gamma   90.00
#
_symmetry.space_group_name_H-M   'P 1'
#
loop_
_entity.id
_entity.type
_entity.pdbx_description
1 polymer ?
#
loop_
_entity_poly.entity_id
_entity_poly.type
_entity_poly.pdbx_seq_one_letter_code
_entity_poly.pdbx_strand_id
1 'polypeptide(L)'
;MEFKVEVNRLAKEDLLYSLKACGIPAQSTVEVMRRTLRQAMRLPATSCLVRPTYPFSYAEDSAAIAQKLANIQTMVDAFESTRASSEYAKISTALSFVYGRINNSQPSSTVEQQKRSGFLVSVMILVSELKQKAKDVARASRPQSTVLDVSALDQTDDISSVGSVSDEEMPPMNQMPNLTNSTPAHSFPKPVPVSSWGIKESNA
;
A
#
# COMPACT_ATOMS: atom_id res chain seq x y z
N MET A 1 -6.02 8.15 1.27
CA MET A 1 -5.58 6.90 0.62
C MET A 1 -4.09 6.84 0.80
N GLU A 2 -3.57 5.79 1.41
CA GLU A 2 -2.13 5.67 1.62
C GLU A 2 -1.50 5.08 0.34
N PHE A 3 -0.65 5.86 -0.33
CA PHE A 3 0.10 5.40 -1.49
C PHE A 3 1.27 4.54 -0.99
N LYS A 4 1.02 3.25 -0.81
CA LYS A 4 2.04 2.28 -0.40
C LYS A 4 2.55 1.52 -1.61
N VAL A 5 3.84 1.69 -1.91
CA VAL A 5 4.49 0.98 -3.01
C VAL A 5 4.90 -0.42 -2.55
N GLU A 6 4.35 -1.47 -3.17
CA GLU A 6 4.80 -2.83 -2.98
C GLU A 6 5.96 -3.18 -3.92
N VAL A 7 7.19 -3.18 -3.40
CA VAL A 7 8.42 -3.43 -4.19
C VAL A 7 8.38 -4.75 -4.97
N ASN A 8 7.69 -5.78 -4.47
CA ASN A 8 7.57 -7.07 -5.15
C ASN A 8 6.73 -7.03 -6.44
N ARG A 9 5.87 -6.01 -6.60
CA ARG A 9 4.98 -5.87 -7.76
C ARG A 9 5.50 -4.89 -8.81
N LEU A 10 6.60 -4.19 -8.51
CA LEU A 10 7.24 -3.29 -9.46
C LEU A 10 7.87 -4.06 -10.62
N ALA A 11 7.72 -3.50 -11.82
CA ALA A 11 8.40 -3.99 -13.01
C ALA A 11 9.91 -3.69 -12.93
N LYS A 12 10.71 -4.38 -13.74
CA LYS A 12 12.16 -4.19 -13.80
C LYS A 12 12.54 -2.72 -14.08
N GLU A 13 11.85 -2.08 -15.02
CA GLU A 13 12.06 -0.67 -15.38
C GLU A 13 11.84 0.27 -14.19
N ASP A 14 10.79 0.01 -13.41
CA ASP A 14 10.40 0.83 -12.27
C ASP A 14 11.41 0.66 -11.12
N LEU A 15 11.90 -0.56 -10.91
CA LEU A 15 12.98 -0.85 -9.97
C LEU A 15 14.27 -0.14 -10.35
N LEU A 16 14.64 -0.17 -11.64
CA LEU A 16 15.81 0.53 -12.15
C LEU A 16 15.70 2.04 -11.93
N TYR A 17 14.53 2.61 -12.23
CA TYR A 17 14.26 4.02 -11.99
C TYR A 17 14.41 4.36 -10.50
N SER A 18 13.78 3.61 -9.59
CA SER A 18 13.87 3.87 -8.15
C SER A 18 15.30 3.78 -7.62
N LEU A 19 16.06 2.75 -8.03
CA LEU A 19 17.45 2.61 -7.60
C LEU A 19 18.31 3.77 -8.08
N LYS A 20 18.16 4.18 -9.34
CA LYS A 20 18.85 5.35 -9.89
C LYS A 20 18.47 6.64 -9.16
N ALA A 21 17.18 6.85 -8.88
CA ALA A 21 16.71 8.00 -8.11
C ALA A 21 17.27 8.03 -6.67
N CYS A 22 17.59 6.86 -6.11
CA CYS A 22 18.27 6.72 -4.83
C CYS A 22 19.81 6.76 -4.93
N GLY A 23 20.39 6.96 -6.12
CA GLY A 23 21.85 6.93 -6.34
C GLY A 23 22.50 5.55 -6.18
N ILE A 24 21.71 4.49 -6.23
CA ILE A 24 22.18 3.11 -6.07
C ILE A 24 22.46 2.52 -7.45
N PRO A 25 23.65 1.94 -7.70
CA PRO A 25 23.97 1.34 -8.99
C PRO A 25 23.02 0.18 -9.30
N ALA A 26 22.63 0.08 -10.57
CA ALA A 26 21.79 -1.00 -11.06
C ALA A 26 22.50 -2.34 -10.90
N GLN A 27 21.79 -3.33 -10.34
CA GLN A 27 22.30 -4.69 -10.12
C GLN A 27 21.84 -5.62 -11.25
N SER A 28 22.45 -6.80 -11.40
CA SER A 28 22.16 -7.70 -12.54
C SER A 28 20.81 -8.42 -12.45
N THR A 29 20.33 -8.75 -11.25
CA THR A 29 19.09 -9.53 -11.05
C THR A 29 17.96 -8.72 -10.38
N VAL A 30 16.72 -8.97 -10.80
CA VAL A 30 15.51 -8.30 -10.28
C VAL A 30 15.35 -8.51 -8.77
N GLU A 31 15.71 -9.68 -8.27
CA GLU A 31 15.58 -10.01 -6.85
C GLU A 31 16.55 -9.21 -5.98
N VAL A 32 17.79 -9.03 -6.45
CA VAL A 32 18.77 -8.16 -5.80
C VAL A 32 18.26 -6.71 -5.83
N MET A 33 17.76 -6.23 -6.96
CA MET A 33 17.17 -4.88 -7.05
C MET A 33 16.06 -4.66 -6.02
N ARG A 34 15.13 -5.62 -5.89
CA ARG A 34 14.03 -5.56 -4.90
C ARG A 34 14.54 -5.55 -3.46
N ARG A 35 15.53 -6.40 -3.14
CA ARG A 35 16.14 -6.47 -1.81
C ARG A 35 16.81 -5.13 -1.47
N THR A 36 17.62 -4.60 -2.38
CA THR A 36 18.34 -3.34 -2.18
C THR A 36 17.37 -2.16 -2.04
N LEU A 37 16.33 -2.09 -2.86
CA LEU A 37 15.34 -1.03 -2.76
C LEU A 37 14.58 -1.07 -1.42
N ARG A 38 14.21 -2.26 -0.93
CA ARG A 38 13.59 -2.40 0.40
C ARG A 38 14.51 -1.94 1.53
N GLN A 39 15.80 -2.25 1.44
CA GLN A 39 16.79 -1.80 2.42
C GLN A 39 16.91 -0.27 2.39
N ALA A 40 17.02 0.31 1.20
CA ALA A 40 17.07 1.76 1.02
C ALA A 40 15.84 2.48 1.58
N MET A 41 14.63 1.94 1.36
CA MET A 41 13.38 2.50 1.88
C MET A 41 13.21 2.36 3.40
N ARG A 42 13.96 1.45 4.05
CA ARG A 42 13.93 1.27 5.51
C ARG A 42 14.86 2.22 6.25
N LEU A 43 15.84 2.79 5.55
CA LEU A 43 16.75 3.76 6.14
C LEU A 43 15.98 5.06 6.38
N PRO A 44 15.97 5.59 7.62
CA PRO A 44 15.29 6.84 7.90
C PRO A 44 15.98 7.98 7.15
N ALA A 45 15.19 8.91 6.61
CA ALA A 45 15.69 10.09 5.87
C ALA A 45 16.65 10.98 6.68
N THR A 46 16.75 10.76 8.00
CA THR A 46 17.59 11.48 8.96
C THR A 46 18.97 10.87 9.18
N SER A 47 19.27 9.66 8.65
CA SER A 47 20.65 9.18 8.67
C SER A 47 21.48 10.06 7.72
N CYS A 48 22.59 10.60 8.21
CA CYS A 48 23.48 11.64 7.68
C CYS A 48 24.11 11.39 6.28
N LEU A 49 23.42 10.69 5.38
CA LEU A 49 23.84 10.44 4.02
C LEU A 49 23.28 11.56 3.13
N VAL A 50 24.19 12.33 2.53
CA VAL A 50 23.87 13.30 1.48
C VAL A 50 22.95 12.63 0.47
N ARG A 51 21.71 13.12 0.35
CA ARG A 51 20.76 12.59 -0.62
C ARG A 51 21.34 12.87 -2.01
N PRO A 52 21.54 11.84 -2.85
CA PRO A 52 22.11 12.04 -4.17
C PRO A 52 21.23 13.00 -4.98
N THR A 53 21.89 13.83 -5.79
CA THR A 53 21.21 14.69 -6.74
C THR A 53 20.33 13.84 -7.65
N TYR A 54 19.08 14.26 -7.79
CA TYR A 54 18.10 13.57 -8.61
C TYR A 54 18.60 13.52 -10.08
N PRO A 55 18.77 12.33 -10.68
CA PRO A 55 19.53 12.20 -11.91
C PRO A 55 18.71 12.38 -13.19
N PHE A 56 17.39 12.61 -13.08
CA PHE A 56 16.48 12.68 -14.23
C PHE A 56 16.02 14.11 -14.49
N SER A 57 15.90 14.44 -15.76
CA SER A 57 15.28 15.70 -16.18
C SER A 57 13.75 15.63 -16.13
N TYR A 58 13.09 16.79 -16.03
CA TYR A 58 11.63 16.85 -16.09
C TYR A 58 11.08 16.29 -17.41
N ALA A 59 11.77 16.51 -18.53
CA ALA A 59 11.35 16.01 -19.84
C ALA A 59 11.27 14.48 -19.86
N GLU A 60 12.32 13.79 -19.37
CA GLU A 60 12.38 12.33 -19.26
C GLU A 60 11.30 11.77 -18.34
N ASP A 61 11.10 12.41 -17.18
CA ASP A 61 10.05 12.00 -16.25
C ASP A 61 8.66 12.18 -16.85
N SER A 62 8.39 13.32 -17.50
CA SER A 62 7.08 13.60 -18.07
C SER A 62 6.72 12.62 -19.18
N ALA A 63 7.69 12.21 -20.01
CA ALA A 63 7.50 11.21 -21.05
C ALA A 63 7.21 9.82 -20.46
N ALA A 64 8.00 9.41 -19.48
CA ALA A 64 7.83 8.11 -18.83
C ALA A 64 6.54 8.03 -17.99
N ILE A 65 6.15 9.13 -17.32
CA ILE A 65 4.86 9.25 -16.62
C ILE A 65 3.71 9.08 -17.61
N ALA A 66 3.73 9.80 -18.75
CA ALA A 66 2.69 9.70 -19.76
C ALA A 66 2.55 8.27 -20.31
N GLN A 67 3.67 7.62 -20.63
CA GLN A 67 3.67 6.23 -21.10
C GLN A 67 3.11 5.26 -20.04
N LYS A 68 3.52 5.39 -18.78
CA LYS A 68 3.01 4.52 -17.71
C LYS A 68 1.53 4.78 -17.42
N LEU A 69 1.05 6.02 -17.49
CA LEU A 69 -0.37 6.32 -17.33
C LEU A 69 -1.21 5.66 -18.43
N ALA A 70 -0.77 5.70 -19.69
CA ALA A 70 -1.46 5.01 -20.77
C ALA A 70 -1.55 3.49 -20.52
N ASN A 71 -0.45 2.87 -20.08
CA ASN A 71 -0.45 1.44 -19.73
C ASN A 71 -1.38 1.14 -18.55
N ILE A 72 -1.39 1.98 -17.52
CA ILE A 72 -2.28 1.81 -16.36
C ILE A 72 -3.73 1.96 -16.77
N GLN A 73 -4.07 2.91 -17.66
CA GLN A 73 -5.42 3.06 -18.19
C GLN A 73 -5.87 1.75 -18.84
N THR A 74 -5.06 1.15 -19.71
CA THR A 74 -5.40 -0.15 -20.33
C THR A 74 -5.63 -1.25 -19.27
N MET A 75 -4.83 -1.27 -18.19
CA MET A 75 -5.03 -2.23 -17.10
C MET A 75 -6.31 -1.96 -16.29
N VAL A 76 -6.68 -0.69 -16.08
CA VAL A 76 -7.93 -0.30 -15.41
C VAL A 76 -9.13 -0.61 -16.30
N ASP A 77 -9.02 -0.42 -17.61
CA ASP A 77 -10.06 -0.70 -18.58
C ASP A 77 -10.39 -2.20 -18.59
N ALA A 78 -9.35 -3.04 -18.63
CA ALA A 78 -9.46 -4.51 -18.60
C ALA A 78 -9.73 -5.10 -17.19
N PHE A 79 -9.89 -4.28 -16.15
CA PHE A 79 -10.07 -4.77 -14.79
C PHE A 79 -11.50 -5.24 -14.53
N GLU A 80 -11.65 -6.55 -14.27
CA GLU A 80 -12.94 -7.21 -14.00
C GLU A 80 -12.97 -7.93 -12.64
N SER A 81 -11.93 -7.72 -11.82
CA SER A 81 -11.72 -8.45 -10.57
C SER A 81 -12.23 -7.68 -9.33
N THR A 82 -12.17 -8.32 -8.16
CA THR A 82 -12.52 -7.65 -6.88
C THR A 82 -11.31 -6.89 -6.30
N ARG A 83 -11.56 -6.07 -5.26
CA ARG A 83 -10.51 -5.32 -4.55
C ARG A 83 -9.44 -6.20 -3.89
N ALA A 84 -9.78 -7.44 -3.53
CA ALA A 84 -8.84 -8.39 -2.92
C ALA A 84 -7.92 -9.08 -3.95
N SER A 85 -8.16 -8.87 -5.24
CA SER A 85 -7.39 -9.51 -6.31
C SER A 85 -5.94 -9.03 -6.37
N SER A 86 -5.07 -9.91 -6.86
CA SER A 86 -3.67 -9.58 -7.14
C SER A 86 -3.53 -8.49 -8.21
N GLU A 87 -4.48 -8.43 -9.16
CA GLU A 87 -4.57 -7.42 -10.21
C GLU A 87 -4.82 -6.03 -9.63
N TYR A 88 -5.79 -5.90 -8.72
CA TYR A 88 -6.04 -4.64 -8.03
C TYR A 88 -4.79 -4.12 -7.32
N ALA A 89 -4.11 -5.01 -6.58
CA ALA A 89 -2.86 -4.67 -5.90
C ALA A 89 -1.74 -4.25 -6.87
N LYS A 90 -1.66 -4.90 -8.04
CA LYS A 90 -0.69 -4.56 -9.09
C LYS A 90 -0.96 -3.16 -9.66
N ILE A 91 -2.19 -2.86 -10.04
CA ILE A 91 -2.59 -1.55 -10.59
C ILE A 91 -2.41 -0.46 -9.52
N SER A 92 -2.84 -0.71 -8.29
CA SER A 92 -2.68 0.23 -7.16
C SER A 92 -1.20 0.53 -6.87
N THR A 93 -0.33 -0.47 -6.98
CA THR A 93 1.12 -0.27 -6.82
C THR A 93 1.70 0.57 -7.96
N ALA A 94 1.29 0.31 -9.20
CA ALA A 94 1.71 1.10 -10.36
C ALA A 94 1.27 2.57 -10.26
N LEU A 95 0.03 2.82 -9.82
CA LEU A 95 -0.48 4.17 -9.55
C LEU A 95 0.31 4.88 -8.45
N SER A 96 0.64 4.16 -7.36
CA SER A 96 1.45 4.70 -6.26
C SER A 96 2.86 5.05 -6.70
N PHE A 97 3.45 4.24 -7.58
CA PHE A 97 4.77 4.49 -8.15
C PHE A 97 4.77 5.73 -9.06
N VAL A 98 3.78 5.84 -9.96
CA VAL A 98 3.63 7.01 -10.83
C VAL A 98 3.40 8.28 -10.01
N TYR A 99 2.56 8.20 -8.96
CA TYR A 99 2.35 9.31 -8.02
C TYR A 99 3.67 9.76 -7.36
N GLY A 100 4.48 8.83 -6.87
CA GLY A 100 5.80 9.13 -6.31
C GLY A 100 6.73 9.80 -7.33
N ARG A 101 6.72 9.32 -8.58
CA ARG A 101 7.50 9.90 -9.67
C ARG A 101 7.06 11.33 -10.03
N ILE A 102 5.76 11.59 -10.09
CA ILE A 102 5.20 12.94 -10.30
C ILE A 102 5.64 13.90 -9.18
N ASN A 103 5.69 13.42 -7.94
CA ASN A 103 6.13 14.24 -6.80
C ASN A 103 7.62 14.53 -6.81
N ASN A 104 8.44 13.63 -7.35
CA ASN A 104 9.88 13.82 -7.48
C ASN A 104 10.27 14.65 -8.71
N SER A 105 9.38 14.77 -9.71
CA SER A 105 9.62 15.60 -10.89
C SER A 105 9.81 17.07 -10.47
N GLN A 106 10.84 17.72 -11.00
CA GLN A 106 11.20 19.10 -10.70
C GLN A 106 10.87 20.01 -11.90
N PRO A 107 9.61 20.50 -12.02
CA PRO A 107 9.24 21.43 -13.07
C PRO A 107 9.95 22.77 -12.86
N SER A 108 10.46 23.33 -13.95
CA SER A 108 11.18 24.60 -13.99
C SER A 108 10.33 25.75 -14.54
N SER A 109 9.31 25.43 -15.35
CA SER A 109 8.41 26.42 -15.97
C SER A 109 6.95 26.26 -15.53
N THR A 110 6.15 27.31 -15.74
CA THR A 110 4.70 27.29 -15.49
C THR A 110 3.98 26.24 -16.34
N VAL A 111 4.43 26.04 -17.58
CA VAL A 111 3.89 25.02 -18.50
C VAL A 111 4.17 23.62 -17.97
N GLU A 112 5.39 23.36 -17.49
CA GLU A 112 5.75 22.08 -16.87
C GLU A 112 4.98 21.84 -15.56
N GLN A 113 4.80 22.89 -14.76
CA GLN A 113 3.99 22.81 -13.54
C GLN A 113 2.53 22.46 -13.86
N GLN A 114 1.94 23.06 -14.90
CA GLN A 114 0.58 22.73 -15.34
C GLN A 114 0.47 21.29 -15.83
N LYS A 115 1.46 20.81 -16.60
CA LYS A 115 1.53 19.42 -17.05
C LYS A 115 1.65 18.44 -15.89
N ARG A 116 2.46 18.76 -14.87
CA ARG A 116 2.57 17.98 -13.62
C ARG A 116 1.22 17.89 -12.89
N SER A 117 0.51 19.01 -12.77
CA SER A 117 -0.84 19.03 -12.19
C SER A 117 -1.82 18.18 -13.00
N GLY A 118 -1.74 18.22 -14.33
CA GLY A 118 -2.53 17.37 -15.22
C GLY A 118 -2.32 15.88 -14.94
N PHE A 119 -1.05 15.44 -14.82
CA PHE A 119 -0.75 14.06 -14.45
C PHE A 119 -1.30 13.66 -13.09
N LEU A 120 -1.24 14.57 -12.11
CA LEU A 120 -1.81 14.33 -10.78
C LEU A 120 -3.32 14.09 -10.84
N VAL A 121 -4.03 14.91 -11.61
CA VAL A 121 -5.48 14.75 -11.84
C VAL A 121 -5.77 13.40 -12.51
N SER A 122 -5.03 13.04 -13.56
CA SER A 122 -5.18 11.74 -14.23
C SER A 122 -4.99 10.56 -13.28
N VAL A 123 -3.98 10.59 -12.40
CA VAL A 123 -3.79 9.56 -11.38
C VAL A 123 -5.00 9.45 -10.45
N MET A 124 -5.56 10.59 -10.01
CA MET A 124 -6.72 10.58 -9.10
C MET A 124 -7.98 10.04 -9.77
N ILE A 125 -8.20 10.36 -11.05
CA ILE A 125 -9.30 9.82 -11.86
C ILE A 125 -9.17 8.29 -11.95
N LEU A 126 -8.01 7.78 -12.38
CA LEU A 126 -7.73 6.34 -12.49
C LEU A 126 -7.92 5.59 -11.16
N VAL A 127 -7.49 6.20 -10.06
CA VAL A 127 -7.69 5.65 -8.71
C VAL A 127 -9.18 5.54 -8.38
N SER A 128 -9.97 6.54 -8.75
CA SER A 128 -11.42 6.55 -8.53
C SER A 128 -12.11 5.48 -9.37
N GLU A 129 -11.76 5.39 -10.66
CA GLU A 129 -12.28 4.40 -11.60
C GLU A 129 -12.00 2.97 -11.13
N LEU A 130 -10.75 2.68 -10.76
CA LEU A 130 -10.34 1.37 -10.26
C LEU A 130 -11.14 0.97 -9.01
N LYS A 131 -11.37 1.91 -8.07
CA LYS A 131 -12.17 1.65 -6.87
C LYS A 131 -13.63 1.40 -7.22
N GLN A 132 -14.18 2.17 -8.14
CA GLN A 132 -15.56 2.06 -8.56
C GLN A 132 -15.80 0.71 -9.24
N LYS A 133 -14.96 0.32 -10.21
CA LYS A 133 -15.01 -1.00 -10.84
C LYS A 133 -14.91 -2.15 -9.83
N ALA A 134 -13.96 -2.09 -8.91
CA ALA A 134 -13.81 -3.11 -7.88
C ALA A 134 -15.04 -3.23 -6.95
N LYS A 135 -15.74 -2.12 -6.71
CA LYS A 135 -16.98 -2.08 -5.93
C LYS A 135 -18.16 -2.67 -6.70
N ASP A 136 -18.25 -2.37 -7.99
CA ASP A 136 -19.33 -2.85 -8.84
C ASP A 136 -19.24 -4.36 -9.08
N VAL A 137 -18.03 -4.90 -9.30
CA VAL A 137 -17.80 -6.35 -9.35
C VAL A 137 -18.19 -7.02 -8.03
N ALA A 138 -17.77 -6.46 -6.89
CA ALA A 138 -18.11 -7.02 -5.58
C ALA A 138 -19.62 -6.97 -5.26
N ARG A 139 -20.36 -6.03 -5.85
CA ARG A 139 -21.82 -5.96 -5.75
C ARG A 139 -22.48 -7.01 -6.64
N ALA A 140 -22.02 -7.17 -7.88
CA ALA A 140 -22.53 -8.16 -8.82
C ALA A 140 -22.29 -9.60 -8.32
N SER A 141 -21.19 -9.84 -7.60
CA SER A 141 -20.87 -11.16 -7.05
C SER A 141 -21.62 -11.51 -5.76
N ARG A 142 -22.36 -10.58 -5.14
CA ARG A 142 -23.18 -10.91 -3.97
C ARG A 142 -24.40 -11.69 -4.45
N PRO A 143 -24.65 -12.90 -3.94
CA PRO A 143 -25.93 -13.55 -4.18
C PRO A 143 -27.00 -12.58 -3.71
N GLN A 144 -27.91 -12.18 -4.61
CA GLN A 144 -29.11 -11.49 -4.18
C GLN A 144 -29.77 -12.44 -3.20
N SER A 145 -29.69 -12.13 -1.90
CA SER A 145 -30.53 -12.81 -0.94
C SER A 145 -31.93 -12.54 -1.47
N THR A 146 -32.58 -13.58 -2.00
CA THR A 146 -34.00 -13.59 -2.22
C THR A 146 -34.59 -13.11 -0.91
N VAL A 147 -35.00 -11.85 -0.90
CA VAL A 147 -35.85 -11.32 0.15
C VAL A 147 -37.05 -12.23 0.06
N LEU A 148 -37.13 -13.18 0.98
CA LEU A 148 -38.38 -13.86 1.26
C LEU A 148 -39.34 -12.70 1.53
N ASP A 149 -40.25 -12.51 0.60
CA ASP A 149 -41.25 -11.46 0.66
C ASP A 149 -42.18 -11.83 1.82
N VAL A 150 -41.83 -11.37 3.02
CA VAL A 150 -42.64 -11.49 4.25
C VAL A 150 -43.79 -10.46 4.19
N SER A 151 -44.34 -10.22 3.00
CA SER A 151 -45.57 -9.45 2.79
C SER A 151 -46.78 -10.37 2.53
N ALA A 152 -46.57 -11.70 2.48
CA ALA A 152 -47.63 -12.69 2.30
C ALA A 152 -48.17 -13.30 3.61
N LEU A 153 -47.82 -12.74 4.77
CA LEU A 153 -48.26 -13.21 6.09
C LEU A 153 -48.81 -12.02 6.92
N ASP A 154 -49.74 -11.28 6.34
CA ASP A 154 -50.57 -10.32 7.07
C ASP A 154 -52.06 -10.66 6.87
N GLN A 155 -52.45 -11.80 7.45
CA GLN A 155 -53.82 -12.16 7.75
C GLN A 155 -53.77 -13.20 8.88
N THR A 156 -53.85 -12.73 10.12
CA THR A 156 -54.84 -13.18 11.13
C THR A 156 -54.59 -12.47 12.46
N ASP A 157 -55.62 -11.72 12.85
CA ASP A 157 -56.19 -11.61 14.19
C ASP A 157 -55.49 -10.78 15.27
N ASP A 158 -56.15 -9.64 15.54
CA ASP A 158 -56.42 -9.06 16.85
C ASP A 158 -56.34 -10.08 18.00
N ILE A 159 -55.51 -9.80 19.02
CA ILE A 159 -55.91 -9.85 20.44
C ILE A 159 -54.98 -8.91 21.22
N SER A 160 -55.61 -7.99 21.93
CA SER A 160 -55.06 -7.17 23.00
C SER A 160 -54.58 -8.03 24.17
N SER A 161 -53.41 -7.72 24.75
CA SER A 161 -53.25 -7.89 26.20
C SER A 161 -52.05 -7.12 26.75
N VAL A 162 -52.35 -6.42 27.83
CA VAL A 162 -51.51 -5.64 28.73
C VAL A 162 -50.64 -6.57 29.57
N GLY A 163 -49.41 -6.15 29.87
CA GLY A 163 -48.87 -6.29 31.24
C GLY A 163 -47.53 -7.00 31.43
N SER A 164 -46.80 -6.42 32.39
CA SER A 164 -45.82 -7.04 33.29
C SER A 164 -44.37 -7.20 32.85
N VAL A 165 -43.61 -6.17 33.22
CA VAL A 165 -42.41 -6.21 34.09
C VAL A 165 -42.13 -7.58 34.73
N SER A 166 -40.91 -8.08 34.57
CA SER A 166 -40.19 -8.83 35.61
C SER A 166 -38.69 -8.76 35.34
N ASP A 167 -37.99 -8.17 36.31
CA ASP A 167 -36.60 -8.45 36.64
C ASP A 167 -36.38 -9.97 36.75
N GLU A 168 -35.30 -10.48 36.17
CA GLU A 168 -34.69 -11.71 36.68
C GLU A 168 -33.15 -11.66 36.59
N GLU A 169 -32.62 -11.60 37.79
CA GLU A 169 -31.28 -11.78 38.31
C GLU A 169 -30.42 -12.88 37.62
N MET A 170 -29.12 -12.56 37.48
CA MET A 170 -27.96 -13.45 37.23
C MET A 170 -27.92 -14.72 38.12
N PRO A 171 -27.18 -15.83 37.83
CA PRO A 171 -25.70 -15.87 37.72
C PRO A 171 -25.13 -17.11 36.92
N PRO A 172 -23.90 -17.61 37.15
CA PRO A 172 -22.56 -17.06 36.90
C PRO A 172 -21.65 -17.99 36.03
N MET A 173 -20.41 -17.54 35.81
CA MET A 173 -19.18 -18.35 35.69
C MET A 173 -19.16 -19.53 34.73
N ASN A 174 -18.46 -19.35 33.60
CA ASN A 174 -17.61 -20.41 33.07
C ASN A 174 -16.19 -19.87 32.84
N GLN A 175 -15.33 -20.15 33.81
CA GLN A 175 -13.88 -20.08 33.65
C GLN A 175 -13.46 -21.25 32.76
N MET A 176 -12.76 -20.95 31.66
CA MET A 176 -12.02 -21.96 30.91
C MET A 176 -10.52 -21.65 30.92
N PRO A 177 -9.68 -22.69 30.87
CA PRO A 177 -8.36 -22.68 31.46
C PRO A 177 -7.30 -21.97 30.62
N ASN A 178 -6.45 -21.29 31.38
CA ASN A 178 -5.19 -20.67 31.03
C ASN A 178 -4.22 -21.73 30.49
N LEU A 179 -4.01 -21.78 29.17
CA LEU A 179 -2.90 -22.52 28.57
C LEU A 179 -1.66 -21.64 28.61
N THR A 180 -0.89 -21.83 29.67
CA THR A 180 0.49 -21.35 29.83
C THR A 180 1.39 -22.03 28.82
N ASN A 181 1.51 -21.45 27.63
CA ASN A 181 2.60 -21.79 26.71
C ASN A 181 3.87 -21.06 27.16
N SER A 182 4.63 -21.78 27.99
CA SER A 182 6.03 -21.53 28.33
C SER A 182 6.85 -21.36 27.06
N THR A 183 7.03 -20.11 26.64
CA THR A 183 7.99 -19.77 25.59
C THR A 183 9.36 -19.64 26.25
N PRO A 184 10.38 -20.43 25.86
CA PRO A 184 11.71 -20.29 26.41
C PRO A 184 12.27 -18.90 26.08
N ALA A 185 12.65 -18.18 27.13
CA ALA A 185 13.34 -16.91 27.02
C ALA A 185 14.68 -17.13 26.31
N HIS A 186 14.73 -16.80 25.02
CA HIS A 186 15.98 -16.61 24.30
C HIS A 186 16.68 -15.39 24.92
N SER A 187 17.68 -15.68 25.75
CA SER A 187 18.64 -14.70 26.23
C SER A 187 19.36 -14.08 25.04
N PHE A 188 19.09 -12.80 24.79
CA PHE A 188 19.89 -12.02 23.85
C PHE A 188 21.31 -11.88 24.40
N PRO A 189 22.36 -12.16 23.61
CA PRO A 189 23.73 -11.92 24.04
C PRO A 189 23.92 -10.42 24.31
N LYS A 190 24.46 -10.10 25.50
CA LYS A 190 24.80 -8.74 25.90
C LYS A 190 25.80 -8.13 24.90
N PRO A 191 25.64 -6.87 24.47
CA PRO A 191 26.60 -6.21 23.60
C PRO A 191 27.96 -6.14 24.29
N VAL A 192 28.99 -6.67 23.62
CA VAL A 192 30.38 -6.55 24.05
C VAL A 192 30.80 -5.09 23.85
N PRO A 193 31.23 -4.36 24.90
CA PRO A 193 31.79 -3.03 24.72
C PRO A 193 33.10 -3.15 23.93
N VAL A 194 33.16 -2.48 22.78
CA VAL A 194 34.38 -2.38 21.98
C VAL A 194 35.30 -1.39 22.69
N SER A 195 36.14 -1.90 23.58
CA SER A 195 37.24 -1.14 24.17
C SER A 195 38.27 -0.83 23.07
N SER A 196 38.40 0.47 22.79
CA SER A 196 39.59 1.14 22.24
C SER A 196 40.33 0.39 21.13
N TRP A 197 39.96 0.69 19.88
CA TRP A 197 40.89 0.53 18.77
C TRP A 197 42.06 1.49 19.01
N GLY A 198 43.22 0.92 19.40
CA GLY A 198 44.46 1.65 19.62
C GLY A 198 44.98 2.25 18.32
N ILE A 199 44.40 3.37 17.90
CA ILE A 199 44.95 4.20 16.84
C ILE A 199 46.16 4.92 17.46
N LYS A 200 47.33 4.38 17.15
CA LYS A 200 48.62 5.00 17.43
C LYS A 200 48.77 6.13 16.41
N GLU A 201 48.46 7.36 16.82
CA GLU A 201 48.76 8.54 16.01
C GLU A 201 50.28 8.64 15.85
N SER A 202 50.78 8.30 14.66
CA SER A 202 52.14 8.62 14.25
C SER A 202 52.16 10.05 13.73
N ASN A 203 52.69 10.97 14.54
CA ASN A 203 53.12 12.29 14.10
C ASN A 203 54.31 12.15 13.14
N ALA A 204 54.17 12.72 11.95
CA ALA A 204 55.26 13.16 11.08
C ALA A 204 54.76 14.35 10.26
#